data_AF-A0AAU7LUR6-F1
#
_entry.id   AF-A0AAU7LUR6-F1
#
_cell.length_a   1.000
_cell.length_b   1.000
_cell.length_c   1.000
_cell.angle_alpha   90.00
_cell.angle_beta   90.00
_cell.angle_gamma   90.00
#
_symmetry.space_group_name_H-M   'P 1'
#
loop_
_entity.id
_entity.type
_entity.pdbx_description
1 polymer ?
#
loop_
_entity_poly.entity_id
_entity_poly.type
_entity_poly.pdbx_seq_one_letter_code
_entity_poly.pdbx_strand_id
1 'polypeptide(L)' 'MTTEPNPEFDEQRINEKRAAWCQAYVHVWSDLSGGVYDKEAVEKAAYEHWQRSPQSDPVQIAAIEFTK' A
#
# COMPACT_ATOMS: atom_id res chain seq x y z
N MET A 1 2.77 25.48 22.62
CA MET A 1 3.50 24.24 22.93
C MET A 1 3.76 23.54 21.61
N THR A 2 4.97 23.65 21.09
CA THR A 2 5.42 22.87 19.93
C THR A 2 5.75 21.48 20.43
N THR A 3 4.86 20.52 20.18
CA THR A 3 5.16 19.11 20.41
C THR A 3 6.33 18.75 19.51
N GLU A 4 7.50 18.46 20.09
CA GLU A 4 8.62 17.90 19.35
C GLU A 4 8.17 16.60 18.68
N PRO A 5 8.38 16.44 17.36
CA PRO A 5 8.04 15.19 16.68
C PRO A 5 8.89 14.09 17.28
N ASN A 6 8.24 13.06 17.85
CA ASN A 6 8.95 11.91 18.40
C ASN A 6 9.21 10.93 17.23
N PRO A 7 10.46 10.82 16.74
CA PRO A 7 10.78 10.12 15.49
C PRO A 7 10.35 8.65 15.52
N GLU A 8 10.47 7.96 16.66
CA GLU A 8 10.08 6.56 16.80
C GLU A 8 8.57 6.33 16.60
N PHE A 9 7.75 7.29 17.03
CA PHE A 9 6.30 7.25 16.83
C PHE A 9 5.91 7.58 15.38
N ASP A 10 6.67 8.48 14.74
CA ASP A 10 6.49 8.79 13.33
C ASP A 10 6.85 7.60 12.42
N GLU A 11 7.95 6.90 12.71
CA GLU A 11 8.37 5.70 11.96
C GLU A 11 7.37 4.55 12.10
N GLN A 12 6.88 4.28 13.33
CA GLN A 12 5.82 3.28 13.53
C GLN A 12 4.57 3.62 12.74
N ARG A 13 4.10 4.87 12.83
CA ARG A 13 2.91 5.33 12.12
C ARG A 13 3.06 5.25 10.61
N ILE A 14 4.25 5.54 10.08
CA ILE A 14 4.56 5.41 8.64
C ILE A 14 4.53 3.93 8.24
N ASN A 15 5.11 3.05 9.06
CA ASN A 15 5.11 1.61 8.81
C ASN A 15 3.70 0.99 8.85
N GLU A 16 2.85 1.43 9.77
CA GLU A 16 1.44 1.01 9.85
C GLU A 16 0.65 1.50 8.64
N LYS A 17 0.80 2.77 8.26
CA LYS A 17 0.16 3.32 7.05
C LYS A 17 0.60 2.58 5.79
N ARG A 18 1.89 2.28 5.68
CA ARG A 18 2.43 1.45 4.60
C ARG A 18 1.78 0.07 4.58
N ALA A 19 1.76 -0.62 5.71
CA ALA A 19 1.21 -1.97 5.80
C ALA A 19 -0.28 -1.99 5.39
N ALA A 20 -1.07 -1.06 5.92
CA ALA A 20 -2.48 -0.94 5.58
C ALA A 20 -2.69 -0.63 4.09
N TRP A 21 -1.87 0.26 3.51
CA TRP A 21 -1.94 0.61 2.10
C TRP A 21 -1.61 -0.59 1.20
N CYS A 22 -0.49 -1.27 1.45
CA CYS A 22 -0.10 -2.44 0.67
C CYS A 22 -1.10 -3.59 0.80
N GLN A 23 -1.64 -3.81 2.01
CA GLN A 23 -2.66 -4.82 2.22
C GLN A 23 -3.94 -4.55 1.42
N ALA A 24 -4.40 -3.30 1.39
CA ALA A 24 -5.58 -2.92 0.59
C ALA A 24 -5.35 -3.15 -0.91
N TYR A 25 -4.16 -2.80 -1.42
CA TYR A 25 -3.78 -3.04 -2.82
C TYR A 25 -3.82 -4.53 -3.16
N VAL A 26 -3.18 -5.37 -2.34
CA VAL A 26 -3.12 -6.83 -2.54
C VAL A 26 -4.52 -7.45 -2.45
N HIS A 27 -5.37 -6.97 -1.54
CA HIS A 27 -6.74 -7.47 -1.40
C HIS A 27 -7.55 -7.26 -2.69
N VAL A 28 -7.42 -6.09 -3.32
CA VAL A 28 -8.09 -5.80 -4.60
C VAL A 28 -7.60 -6.71 -5.71
N TRP A 29 -6.29 -6.96 -5.80
CA TRP A 29 -5.74 -7.93 -6.75
C TRP A 29 -6.29 -9.34 -6.50
N SER A 30 -6.41 -9.75 -5.23
CA SER A 30 -7.02 -11.04 -4.87
C SER A 30 -8.49 -11.11 -5.30
N ASP A 31 -9.28 -10.06 -5.04
CA ASP A 31 -10.70 -10.02 -5.42
C ASP A 31 -10.88 -10.04 -6.94
N LEU A 32 -10.11 -9.23 -7.68
CA LEU A 32 -10.22 -9.10 -9.15
C LEU A 32 -9.73 -10.34 -9.90
N SER A 33 -8.69 -11.00 -9.37
CA SER A 33 -8.14 -12.23 -9.98
C SER A 33 -8.84 -13.51 -9.53
N GLY A 34 -9.80 -13.44 -8.60
CA GLY A 34 -10.36 -14.62 -7.94
C GLY A 34 -9.33 -15.42 -7.14
N GLY A 35 -8.28 -14.75 -6.64
CA GLY A 35 -7.19 -15.34 -5.87
C GLY A 35 -6.03 -15.90 -6.71
N VAL A 36 -6.04 -15.71 -8.04
CA VAL A 36 -5.00 -16.21 -8.95
C VAL A 36 -4.10 -15.06 -9.42
N TYR A 37 -3.08 -14.75 -8.63
CA TYR A 37 -2.09 -13.71 -8.94
C TYR A 37 -0.74 -14.07 -8.34
N ASP A 38 0.33 -13.48 -8.90
CA ASP A 38 1.66 -13.59 -8.32
C ASP A 38 1.76 -12.68 -7.08
N LYS A 39 1.74 -13.30 -5.90
CA LYS A 39 1.71 -12.57 -4.63
C LYS A 39 2.96 -11.70 -4.43
N GLU A 40 4.14 -12.23 -4.71
CA GLU A 40 5.39 -11.49 -4.55
C GLU A 40 5.46 -10.29 -5.49
N ALA A 41 5.04 -10.46 -6.75
CA ALA A 41 5.01 -9.37 -7.72
C ALA A 41 4.01 -8.28 -7.31
N VAL A 42 2.82 -8.65 -6.84
CA VAL A 42 1.78 -7.70 -6.41
C VAL A 42 2.17 -6.99 -5.11
N GLU A 43 2.76 -7.69 -4.14
CA GLU A 43 3.26 -7.06 -2.90
C GLU A 43 4.40 -6.07 -3.19
N LYS A 44 5.31 -6.43 -4.10
CA LYS A 44 6.36 -5.53 -4.55
C LYS A 44 5.78 -4.31 -5.27
N ALA A 45 4.85 -4.50 -6.19
CA ALA A 45 4.18 -3.40 -6.89
C ALA A 45 3.45 -2.47 -5.91
N ALA A 46 2.77 -3.04 -4.91
CA ALA A 46 2.10 -2.28 -3.87
C ALA A 46 3.09 -1.39 -3.09
N TYR A 47 4.25 -1.94 -2.71
CA TYR A 47 5.28 -1.17 -2.04
C TYR A 47 5.85 -0.05 -2.92
N GLU A 48 6.14 -0.34 -4.19
CA GLU A 48 6.65 0.66 -5.14
C GLU A 48 5.65 1.81 -5.36
N HIS A 49 4.36 1.50 -5.45
CA HIS A 49 3.31 2.51 -5.58
C HIS A 49 3.14 3.35 -4.31
N TRP A 50 3.17 2.71 -3.14
CA TRP A 50 3.15 3.43 -1.87
C TRP A 50 4.34 4.38 -1.71
N GLN A 51 5.55 3.95 -2.10
CA GLN A 51 6.74 4.82 -2.03
C GLN A 51 6.63 6.05 -2.94
N ARG A 52 6.02 5.89 -4.12
CA ARG A 52 5.83 6.99 -5.08
C ARG A 52 4.73 7.95 -4.63
N SER A 53 3.62 7.40 -4.13
CA SER A 53 2.42 8.17 -3.80
C SER A 53 1.70 7.58 -2.57
N PRO A 54 2.24 7.77 -1.35
CA PRO A 54 1.69 7.17 -0.13
C PRO A 54 0.31 7.71 0.27
N GLN A 55 -0.12 8.82 -0.33
CA GLN A 55 -1.41 9.46 -0.12
C GLN A 55 -2.47 9.05 -1.15
N SER A 56 -2.09 8.31 -2.19
CA SER A 56 -3.02 7.83 -3.21
C SER A 56 -3.92 6.74 -2.64
N ASP A 57 -5.07 6.53 -3.28
CA ASP A 57 -5.99 5.46 -2.91
C ASP A 57 -5.47 4.09 -3.41
N PRO A 58 -5.13 3.14 -2.52
CA PRO A 58 -4.57 1.85 -2.92
C PRO A 58 -5.53 1.02 -3.78
N VAL A 59 -6.84 1.17 -3.59
CA VAL A 59 -7.87 0.43 -4.32
C VAL A 59 -7.96 0.91 -5.76
N GLN A 60 -7.96 2.24 -5.96
CA GLN A 60 -7.95 2.82 -7.30
C GLN A 60 -6.68 2.47 -8.06
N ILE A 61 -5.51 2.56 -7.41
CA ILE A 61 -4.24 2.19 -8.06
C ILE A 61 -4.23 0.69 -8.40
N ALA A 62 -4.65 -0.18 -7.49
CA ALA A 62 -4.73 -1.62 -7.77
C ALA A 62 -5.66 -1.94 -8.95
N ALA A 63 -6.85 -1.33 -8.99
CA ALA A 63 -7.80 -1.53 -10.08
C ALA A 63 -7.25 -1.05 -11.43
N ILE A 64 -6.58 0.12 -11.47
CA ILE A 64 -5.94 0.64 -12.68
C ILE A 64 -4.83 -0.30 -13.16
N GLU A 65 -3.95 -0.73 -12.26
CA GLU A 65 -2.81 -1.61 -12.60
C GLU A 65 -3.29 -2.98 -13.08
N PHE A 66 -4.38 -3.50 -12.53
CA PHE A 66 -4.96 -4.77 -12.97
C PHE A 66 -5.51 -4.71 -14.41
N THR A 67 -5.97 -3.53 -14.85
CA THR A 67 -6.52 -3.33 -16.20
C THR A 67 -5.47 -3.00 -17.27
N LYS A 68 -4.20 -2.86 -16.89
CA LYS A 68 -3.08 -2.63 -17.81
C LYS A 68 -2.55 -3.94 -18.39
#